data_AF-A0A2H5VNP1-F1
#
_entry.id   AF-A0A2H5VNP1-F1
#
_cell.length_a   1.000
_cell.length_b   1.000
_cell.length_c   1.000
_cell.angle_alpha   90.00
_cell.angle_beta   90.00
_cell.angle_gamma   90.00
#
_symmetry.space_group_name_H-M   'P 1'
#
loop_
_entity.id
_entity.type
_entity.pdbx_description
1 polymer ?
#
loop_
_entity_poly.entity_id
_entity_poly.type
_entity_poly.pdbx_seq_one_letter_code
_entity_poly.pdbx_strand_id
1 'polypeptide(L)'
;MERVRAYLEAMRFLESDEEYQSERPMSSLGMVTFGVRRGDRQRCVRFTFTRNEKMRELAHLLRGIAMQEYRVFLITLARQHGPLDLDRQLRGLESELKNGWLGEPEKLLPMLRELERDEDVLLMVRHRAEKLAQWIERERQRSGGGGSRKSGGA
;
A
#
# COMPACT_ATOMS: atom_id res chain seq x y z
N MET A 1 -0.86 -2.85 9.16
CA MET A 1 -1.75 -3.86 9.81
C MET A 1 -2.82 -3.28 10.72
N GLU A 2 -2.55 -2.22 11.48
CA GLU A 2 -3.56 -1.58 12.36
C GLU A 2 -4.75 -1.03 11.56
N ARG A 3 -4.51 -0.37 10.42
CA ARG A 3 -5.56 0.12 9.53
C ARG A 3 -6.51 -0.98 9.06
N VAL A 4 -5.98 -2.15 8.71
CA VAL A 4 -6.80 -3.33 8.32
C VAL A 4 -7.72 -3.74 9.48
N ARG A 5 -7.20 -3.82 10.70
CA ARG A 5 -8.02 -4.11 11.89
C ARG A 5 -9.11 -3.07 12.11
N ALA A 6 -8.78 -1.79 11.99
CA ALA A 6 -9.74 -0.70 12.14
C ALA A 6 -10.92 -0.82 11.14
N TYR A 7 -10.66 -1.14 9.86
CA TYR A 7 -11.73 -1.38 8.89
C TYR A 7 -12.60 -2.60 9.26
N LEU A 8 -11.97 -3.69 9.69
CA LEU A 8 -12.68 -4.91 10.09
C LEU A 8 -13.58 -4.69 11.30
N GLU A 9 -13.10 -3.96 12.30
CA GLU A 9 -13.88 -3.57 13.48
C GLU A 9 -15.00 -2.61 13.12
N ALA A 10 -14.70 -1.59 12.29
CA ALA A 10 -15.68 -0.60 11.86
C ALA A 10 -16.83 -1.18 11.01
N MET A 11 -16.63 -2.36 10.40
CA MET A 11 -17.67 -3.12 9.69
C MET A 11 -18.25 -4.25 10.53
N ARG A 12 -17.72 -4.51 11.74
CA ARG A 12 -18.01 -5.71 12.54
C ARG A 12 -17.95 -6.97 11.66
N PHE A 13 -16.89 -7.09 10.86
CA PHE A 13 -16.88 -7.96 9.69
C PHE A 13 -17.21 -9.42 10.01
N LEU A 14 -16.72 -9.93 11.14
CA LEU A 14 -16.96 -11.32 11.56
C LEU A 14 -18.36 -11.54 12.16
N GLU A 15 -19.02 -10.49 12.64
CA GLU A 15 -20.38 -10.53 13.19
C GLU A 15 -21.46 -10.23 12.13
N SER A 16 -21.07 -9.57 11.04
CA SER A 16 -21.97 -9.09 10.00
C SER A 16 -22.27 -10.17 8.96
N ASP A 17 -23.48 -10.16 8.42
CA ASP A 17 -23.94 -10.91 7.27
C ASP A 17 -24.00 -10.07 5.97
N GLU A 18 -23.59 -8.79 6.02
CA GLU A 18 -23.66 -7.84 4.90
C GLU A 18 -23.04 -8.38 3.61
N GLU A 19 -23.83 -8.48 2.55
CA GLU A 19 -23.31 -8.78 1.21
C GLU A 19 -22.67 -7.54 0.57
N TYR A 20 -21.42 -7.66 0.16
CA TYR A 20 -20.67 -6.54 -0.41
C TYR A 20 -20.86 -6.37 -1.92
N GLN A 21 -21.52 -7.31 -2.59
CA GLN A 21 -21.76 -7.24 -4.03
C GLN A 21 -22.81 -6.16 -4.32
N SER A 22 -22.50 -5.24 -5.23
CA SER A 22 -23.50 -4.30 -5.76
C SER A 22 -24.54 -5.00 -6.62
N GLU A 23 -25.74 -4.41 -6.71
CA GLU A 23 -26.87 -4.88 -7.55
C GLU A 23 -26.45 -5.27 -8.97
N ARG A 24 -25.57 -4.46 -9.60
CA ARG A 24 -25.02 -4.76 -10.92
C ARG A 24 -23.60 -5.31 -10.78
N PRO A 25 -23.32 -6.56 -11.20
CA PRO A 25 -21.96 -7.07 -11.23
C PRO A 25 -21.12 -6.38 -12.30
N MET A 26 -19.83 -6.20 -12.02
CA MET A 26 -18.87 -5.59 -12.93
C MET A 26 -17.74 -6.58 -13.23
N SER A 27 -17.99 -7.56 -14.09
CA SER A 27 -17.05 -8.66 -14.37
C SER A 27 -15.68 -8.20 -14.88
N SER A 28 -15.62 -7.05 -15.57
CA SER A 28 -14.37 -6.46 -16.07
C SER A 28 -13.42 -6.02 -14.95
N LEU A 29 -13.90 -5.82 -13.72
CA LEU A 29 -13.07 -5.44 -12.56
C LEU A 29 -12.44 -6.65 -11.85
N GLY A 30 -12.74 -7.86 -12.31
CA GLY A 30 -12.34 -9.10 -11.67
C GLY A 30 -13.15 -9.41 -10.40
N MET A 31 -12.80 -10.51 -9.75
CA MET A 31 -13.47 -10.97 -8.53
C MET A 31 -12.53 -10.85 -7.32
N VAL A 32 -12.96 -10.06 -6.34
CA VAL A 32 -12.31 -9.99 -5.03
C VAL A 32 -12.88 -11.12 -4.17
N THR A 33 -12.01 -11.93 -3.59
CA THR A 33 -12.34 -12.85 -2.50
C THR A 33 -11.64 -12.37 -1.25
N PHE A 34 -12.41 -12.07 -0.20
CA PHE A 34 -11.89 -11.55 1.05
C PHE A 34 -12.31 -12.46 2.21
N GLY A 35 -11.32 -13.01 2.92
CA GLY A 35 -11.53 -13.94 4.03
C GLY A 35 -10.80 -13.48 5.29
N VAL A 36 -11.47 -13.58 6.43
CA VAL A 36 -10.90 -13.32 7.76
C VAL A 36 -11.19 -14.50 8.66
N ARG A 37 -10.17 -14.91 9.44
CA ARG A 37 -10.28 -15.94 10.47
C ARG A 37 -9.67 -15.42 11.77
N ARG A 38 -10.39 -15.57 12.88
CA ARG A 38 -9.95 -15.22 14.24
C ARG A 38 -10.43 -16.30 15.22
N GLY A 39 -9.51 -17.14 15.69
CA GLY A 39 -9.87 -18.35 16.45
C GLY A 39 -10.80 -19.23 15.61
N ASP A 40 -11.92 -19.63 16.19
CA ASP A 40 -12.95 -20.47 15.55
C ASP A 40 -13.91 -19.68 14.64
N ARG A 41 -13.84 -18.35 14.65
CA ARG A 41 -14.69 -17.49 13.81
C ARG A 41 -14.02 -17.24 12.48
N GLN A 42 -14.76 -17.47 11.40
CA GLN A 42 -14.33 -17.17 10.05
C GLN A 42 -15.46 -16.59 9.22
N ARG A 43 -15.11 -15.71 8.28
CA ARG A 43 -16.04 -15.21 7.28
C ARG A 43 -15.31 -14.98 5.97
N CYS A 44 -15.94 -15.36 4.87
CA CYS A 44 -15.45 -15.13 3.51
C CYS A 44 -16.55 -14.49 2.67
N VAL A 45 -16.20 -13.45 1.93
CA VAL A 45 -17.11 -12.75 1.01
C VAL A 45 -16.46 -12.66 -0.38
N ARG A 46 -17.30 -12.58 -1.41
CA ARG A 46 -16.86 -12.39 -2.79
C ARG A 46 -17.66 -11.26 -3.43
N PHE A 47 -16.99 -10.40 -4.18
CA PHE A 47 -17.63 -9.32 -4.92
C PHE A 47 -16.78 -8.88 -6.11
N THR A 48 -17.44 -8.33 -7.13
CA THR A 48 -16.79 -7.68 -8.28
C THR A 48 -16.69 -6.17 -8.09
N PHE A 49 -17.73 -5.59 -7.49
CA PHE A 49 -17.81 -4.19 -7.12
C PHE A 49 -18.62 -4.05 -5.82
N THR A 50 -18.27 -3.06 -4.99
CA THR A 50 -18.97 -2.77 -3.74
C THR A 50 -19.24 -1.27 -3.59
N ARG A 51 -20.44 -0.94 -3.11
CA ARG A 51 -20.81 0.42 -2.70
C ARG A 51 -20.39 0.71 -1.26
N ASN A 52 -20.08 -0.31 -0.46
CA ASN A 52 -19.58 -0.13 0.90
C ASN A 52 -18.19 0.50 0.85
N GLU A 53 -18.09 1.75 1.30
CA GLU A 53 -16.87 2.54 1.26
C GLU A 53 -15.73 1.90 2.07
N LYS A 54 -16.02 1.39 3.27
CA LYS A 54 -15.03 0.73 4.12
C LYS A 54 -14.47 -0.53 3.47
N MET A 55 -15.31 -1.36 2.86
CA MET A 55 -14.86 -2.55 2.14
C MET A 55 -14.05 -2.20 0.89
N ARG A 56 -14.45 -1.14 0.17
CA ARG A 56 -13.71 -0.63 -1.00
C ARG A 56 -12.31 -0.14 -0.58
N GLU A 57 -12.22 0.66 0.47
CA GLU A 57 -10.96 1.16 1.01
C GLU A 57 -10.08 0.04 1.54
N LEU A 58 -10.66 -0.94 2.24
CA LEU A 58 -9.93 -2.13 2.72
C LEU A 58 -9.37 -2.95 1.57
N ALA A 59 -10.17 -3.22 0.53
CA ALA A 59 -9.72 -3.94 -0.66
C ALA A 59 -8.61 -3.19 -1.39
N HIS A 60 -8.72 -1.87 -1.53
CA HIS A 60 -7.69 -1.02 -2.11
C HIS A 60 -6.38 -1.07 -1.29
N LEU A 61 -6.48 -0.94 0.03
CA LEU A 61 -5.34 -1.02 0.94
C LEU A 61 -4.61 -2.36 0.82
N LEU A 62 -5.34 -3.48 0.86
CA LEU A 62 -4.74 -4.82 0.77
C LEU A 62 -4.10 -5.08 -0.59
N ARG A 63 -4.71 -4.61 -1.68
CA ARG A 63 -4.10 -4.68 -3.01
C ARG A 63 -2.81 -3.86 -3.06
N GLY A 64 -2.81 -2.67 -2.47
CA GLY A 64 -1.62 -1.83 -2.39
C GLY A 64 -0.51 -2.43 -1.54
N ILE A 65 -0.85 -3.13 -0.45
CA ILE A 65 0.12 -3.90 0.35
C ILE A 65 0.70 -5.04 -0.50
N ALA A 66 -0.14 -5.81 -1.20
CA ALA A 66 0.34 -6.89 -2.06
C ALA A 66 1.27 -6.39 -3.18
N MET A 67 0.92 -5.26 -3.83
CA MET A 67 1.77 -4.63 -4.83
C MET A 67 3.11 -4.19 -4.25
N GLN A 68 3.10 -3.62 -3.04
CA GLN A 68 4.30 -3.20 -2.34
C GLN A 68 5.22 -4.38 -2.01
N GLU A 69 4.68 -5.48 -1.47
CA GLU A 69 5.47 -6.69 -1.18
C GLU A 69 6.07 -7.29 -2.46
N TYR A 70 5.31 -7.28 -3.56
CA TYR A 70 5.83 -7.68 -4.87
C TYR A 70 6.99 -6.79 -5.33
N ARG A 71 6.88 -5.47 -5.12
CA ARG A 71 7.97 -4.53 -5.44
C ARG A 71 9.21 -4.77 -4.59
N VAL A 72 9.05 -5.04 -3.28
CA VAL A 72 10.16 -5.39 -2.38
C VAL A 72 10.87 -6.66 -2.88
N PHE A 73 10.10 -7.68 -3.26
CA PHE A 73 10.64 -8.90 -3.85
C PHE A 73 11.46 -8.61 -5.12
N LEU A 74 10.92 -7.83 -6.05
CA LEU A 74 11.63 -7.47 -7.29
C LEU A 74 12.91 -6.68 -7.04
N ILE A 75 12.92 -5.75 -6.09
CA ILE A 75 14.10 -4.97 -5.71
C ILE A 75 15.16 -5.90 -5.08
N THR A 76 14.74 -6.79 -4.20
CA THR A 76 15.62 -7.78 -3.54
C THR A 76 16.28 -8.69 -4.58
N LEU A 77 15.50 -9.18 -5.55
CA LEU A 77 16.02 -10.00 -6.65
C LEU A 77 16.97 -9.19 -7.55
N ALA A 78 16.60 -7.96 -7.92
CA ALA A 78 17.43 -7.10 -8.77
C ALA A 78 18.80 -6.79 -8.15
N ARG A 79 18.87 -6.67 -6.82
CA ARG A 79 20.15 -6.49 -6.09
C ARG A 79 21.13 -7.64 -6.34
N GLN A 80 20.64 -8.84 -6.61
CA GLN A 80 21.47 -10.03 -6.88
C GLN A 80 21.94 -10.12 -8.34
N HIS A 81 21.19 -9.54 -9.29
CA HIS A 81 21.45 -9.66 -10.73
C HIS A 81 22.15 -8.44 -11.35
N GLY A 82 22.42 -7.41 -10.56
CA GLY A 82 23.26 -6.27 -10.94
C GLY A 82 22.52 -4.94 -11.00
N PRO A 83 23.27 -3.84 -11.17
CA PRO A 83 22.78 -2.52 -10.83
C PRO A 83 21.83 -1.88 -11.86
N LEU A 84 21.86 -2.30 -13.13
CA LEU A 84 20.92 -1.80 -14.16
C LEU A 84 19.49 -2.26 -13.87
N ASP A 85 19.32 -3.50 -13.42
CA ASP A 85 18.01 -4.00 -13.03
C ASP A 85 17.48 -3.30 -11.79
N LEU A 86 18.36 -2.94 -10.84
CA LEU A 86 17.97 -2.23 -9.64
C LEU A 86 17.48 -0.80 -9.93
N ASP A 87 18.14 -0.04 -10.82
CA ASP A 87 17.63 1.28 -11.26
C ASP A 87 16.24 1.16 -11.90
N ARG A 88 16.04 0.13 -12.74
CA ARG A 88 14.73 -0.14 -13.36
C ARG A 88 13.65 -0.40 -12.31
N GLN A 89 13.93 -1.19 -11.29
CA GLN A 89 12.96 -1.44 -10.22
C GLN A 89 12.63 -0.18 -9.42
N LEU A 90 13.62 0.67 -9.12
CA LEU A 90 13.39 1.91 -8.39
C LEU A 90 12.62 2.95 -9.23
N ARG A 91 12.75 2.97 -10.56
CA ARG A 91 11.87 3.78 -11.44
C ARG A 91 10.43 3.28 -11.44
N GLY A 92 10.25 1.95 -11.40
CA GLY A 92 8.95 1.32 -11.22
C GLY A 92 8.30 1.77 -9.91
N LEU A 93 9.06 1.67 -8.81
CA LEU A 93 8.64 2.12 -7.49
C LEU A 93 8.28 3.61 -7.47
N GLU A 94 9.06 4.47 -8.14
CA GLU A 94 8.75 5.90 -8.25
C GLU A 94 7.38 6.15 -8.88
N SER A 95 7.04 5.42 -9.94
CA SER A 95 5.74 5.53 -10.61
C SER A 95 4.60 5.06 -9.70
N GLU A 96 4.79 3.94 -8.99
CA GLU A 96 3.80 3.39 -8.07
C GLU A 96 3.52 4.33 -6.89
N LEU A 97 4.56 4.96 -6.35
CA LEU A 97 4.44 5.99 -5.31
C LEU A 97 3.64 7.20 -5.81
N LYS A 98 4.00 7.74 -6.98
CA LYS A 98 3.31 8.90 -7.57
C LYS A 98 1.84 8.62 -7.88
N ASN A 99 1.51 7.39 -8.24
CA ASN A 99 0.14 6.98 -8.55
C ASN A 99 -0.68 6.55 -7.31
N GLY A 100 -0.08 6.54 -6.11
CA GLY A 100 -0.77 6.13 -4.88
C GLY A 100 -1.15 4.64 -4.85
N TRP A 101 -0.39 3.79 -5.55
CA TRP A 101 -0.71 2.37 -5.68
C TRP A 101 -0.19 1.53 -4.50
N LEU A 102 0.63 2.10 -3.62
CA LEU A 102 1.22 1.41 -2.49
C LEU A 102 0.39 1.59 -1.23
N GLY A 103 0.22 0.50 -0.47
CA GLY A 103 -0.64 0.49 0.70
C GLY A 103 -0.02 1.11 1.96
N GLU A 104 1.28 0.89 2.18
CA GLU A 104 2.03 1.30 3.37
C GLU A 104 3.46 1.75 2.96
N PRO A 105 3.60 2.79 2.11
CA PRO A 105 4.87 3.17 1.50
C PRO A 105 5.97 3.50 2.51
N GLU A 106 5.63 3.96 3.71
CA GLU A 106 6.55 4.20 4.82
C GLU A 106 7.37 2.96 5.22
N LYS A 107 6.86 1.75 4.99
CA LYS A 107 7.58 0.51 5.27
C LYS A 107 8.74 0.26 4.31
N LEU A 108 8.82 1.00 3.19
CA LEU A 108 9.94 0.91 2.26
C LEU A 108 11.15 1.73 2.71
N LEU A 109 10.99 2.63 3.68
CA LEU A 109 12.07 3.51 4.15
C LEU A 109 13.33 2.74 4.58
N PRO A 110 13.27 1.66 5.38
CA PRO A 110 14.47 0.93 5.78
C PRO A 110 15.27 0.42 4.58
N MET A 111 14.61 -0.21 3.61
CA MET A 111 15.25 -0.74 2.40
C MET A 111 15.84 0.39 1.53
N LEU A 112 15.12 1.50 1.36
CA LEU A 112 15.62 2.64 0.58
C LEU A 112 16.83 3.29 1.24
N ARG A 113 16.84 3.41 2.58
CA ARG A 113 17.97 3.95 3.35
C ARG A 113 19.16 3.00 3.40
N GLU A 114 18.93 1.69 3.30
CA GLU A 114 19.99 0.71 3.11
C GLU A 114 20.64 0.89 1.73
N LEU A 115 19.83 0.91 0.66
CA LEU A 115 20.32 1.11 -0.71
C LEU A 115 21.05 2.44 -0.91
N GLU A 116 20.65 3.50 -0.22
CA GLU A 116 21.35 4.80 -0.24
C GLU A 116 22.79 4.71 0.32
N ARG A 117 22.98 3.90 1.36
CA ARG A 117 24.25 3.78 2.11
C ARG A 117 25.15 2.67 1.61
N ASP A 118 24.62 1.77 0.81
CA ASP A 118 25.36 0.65 0.22
C ASP A 118 26.38 1.16 -0.82
N GLU A 119 27.67 1.09 -0.48
CA GLU A 119 28.76 1.54 -1.35
C GLU A 119 28.98 0.63 -2.57
N ASP A 120 28.50 -0.61 -2.51
CA ASP A 120 28.58 -1.57 -3.62
C ASP A 120 27.50 -1.29 -4.69
N VAL A 121 26.53 -0.42 -4.37
CA VAL A 121 25.46 0.00 -5.28
C VAL A 121 25.89 1.24 -6.08
N LEU A 122 25.59 1.26 -7.39
CA LEU A 122 25.90 2.41 -8.25
C LEU A 122 25.35 3.73 -7.70
N LEU A 123 26.14 4.80 -7.79
CA LEU A 123 25.81 6.13 -7.28
C LEU A 123 24.43 6.64 -7.74
N MET A 124 24.06 6.40 -9.00
CA MET A 124 22.74 6.81 -9.54
C MET A 124 21.58 6.10 -8.81
N VAL A 125 21.74 4.82 -8.48
CA VAL A 125 20.73 4.03 -7.76
C VAL A 125 20.63 4.52 -6.32
N ARG A 126 21.77 4.75 -5.65
CA ARG A 126 21.82 5.31 -4.29
C ARG A 126 21.08 6.65 -4.22
N HIS A 127 21.37 7.55 -5.15
CA HIS A 127 20.71 8.86 -5.23
C HIS A 127 19.21 8.76 -5.51
N ARG A 128 18.78 7.78 -6.31
CA ARG A 128 17.34 7.54 -6.52
C ARG A 128 16.69 7.02 -5.23
N ALA A 129 17.32 6.08 -4.53
CA ALA A 129 16.80 5.56 -3.27
C ALA A 129 16.64 6.68 -2.22
N GLU A 130 17.62 7.57 -2.11
CA GLU A 130 17.57 8.79 -1.29
C GLU A 130 16.35 9.65 -1.64
N LYS A 131 16.16 9.98 -2.93
CA LYS A 131 15.03 10.80 -3.40
C LYS A 131 13.68 10.18 -3.07
N LEU A 132 13.55 8.87 -3.22
CA LEU A 132 12.32 8.15 -2.91
C LEU A 132 12.04 8.16 -1.40
N ALA A 133 13.07 7.94 -0.57
CA ALA A 133 12.93 8.00 0.88
C ALA A 133 12.49 9.39 1.36
N GLN A 134 13.13 10.45 0.85
CA GLN A 134 12.74 11.83 1.14
C GLN A 134 11.31 12.15 0.66
N TRP A 135 10.88 11.60 -0.48
CA TRP A 135 9.52 11.80 -0.97
C TRP A 135 8.50 11.20 0.01
N ILE A 136 8.71 9.95 0.43
CA ILE A 136 7.85 9.25 1.40
C ILE A 136 7.77 10.02 2.73
N GLU A 137 8.91 10.49 3.24
CA GLU A 137 8.97 11.28 4.48
C GLU A 137 8.18 12.60 4.36
N ARG A 138 8.31 13.30 3.23
CA ARG A 138 7.54 14.52 2.97
C ARG A 138 6.04 14.28 2.87
N GLU A 139 5.61 13.24 2.16
CA GLU A 139 4.19 12.89 2.08
C GLU A 139 3.62 12.58 3.47
N ARG A 140 4.36 11.82 4.29
CA ARG A 140 3.96 11.54 5.67
C ARG A 140 3.78 12.82 6.49
N GLN A 141 4.69 13.78 6.36
CA GLN A 141 4.58 15.07 7.06
C GLN A 141 3.36 15.88 6.60
N ARG A 142 3.01 15.83 5.31
CA ARG A 142 1.79 16.46 4.80
C ARG A 142 0.52 15.79 5.33
N SER A 143 0.47 14.46 5.33
CA SER A 143 -0.67 13.70 5.84
C SER A 143 -0.83 13.82 7.36
N GLY A 144 0.27 13.97 8.11
CA GLY A 144 0.25 14.17 9.56
C GLY A 144 0.06 15.64 10.00
N GLY A 145 0.40 16.60 9.15
CA GLY A 145 0.35 18.05 9.45
C GLY A 145 -1.01 18.73 9.17
N GLY A 146 -1.99 18.02 8.61
CA GLY A 146 -3.30 18.55 8.24
C GLY A 146 -4.23 18.93 9.42
N GLY A 147 -3.84 18.66 10.67
CA GLY A 147 -4.64 18.89 11.88
C GLY A 147 -4.52 20.28 12.53
N SER A 148 -3.90 21.27 11.88
CA SER A 148 -3.72 22.60 12.49
C SER A 148 -3.89 23.75 11.50
N ARG A 149 -5.08 23.86 10.90
CA ARG A 149 -5.59 25.17 10.49
C ARG A 149 -6.55 25.66 11.58
N LYS A 150 -6.01 26.51 12.45
CA LYS A 150 -6.76 27.33 13.39
C LYS A 150 -7.93 27.99 12.65
N SER A 151 -9.15 27.72 13.11
CA SER A 151 -10.27 28.65 13.00
C SER A 151 -9.86 29.94 13.71
N GLY A 152 -9.50 30.96 12.94
CA GLY A 152 -9.14 32.27 13.45
C GLY A 152 -9.56 33.35 12.47
N GLY A 153 -10.54 34.17 12.89
CA GLY A 153 -11.03 35.37 12.22
C GLY A 153 -12.22 35.09 11.30
N ALA A 154 -13.35 35.78 11.39
CA ALA A 154 -13.82 36.87 12.26
C ALA A 154 -15.35 36.82 12.30
#